data_AF-A0A411X043-F1
#
_entry.id   AF-A0A411X043-F1
#
_cell.length_a   1.000
_cell.length_b   1.000
_cell.length_c   1.000
_cell.angle_alpha   90.00
_cell.angle_beta   90.00
_cell.angle_gamma   90.00
#
_symmetry.space_group_name_H-M   'P 1'
#
loop_
_entity.id
_entity.type
_entity.pdbx_description
1 polymer ?
#
loop_
_entity_poly.entity_id
_entity_poly.type
_entity_poly.pdbx_seq_one_letter_code
_entity_poly.pdbx_strand_id
1 'polypeptide(L)'
;MKRILPHIEIGLDEDNRCIVVIKDYELFDVISDYLGDECDLPHEYQSSEQRPGGEIITMYFPQSVEAAAVEECLSRLSPVEIERIYRLNN
;
A
#
# COMPACT_ATOMS: atom_id res chain seq x y z
N MET A 1 -5.35 10.53 5.87
CA MET A 1 -5.12 9.10 5.59
C MET A 1 -6.33 8.29 6.00
N LYS A 2 -6.69 7.28 5.21
CA LYS A 2 -7.83 6.37 5.40
C LYS A 2 -7.29 4.95 5.42
N ARG A 3 -7.67 4.16 6.44
CA ARG A 3 -7.34 2.73 6.48
C ARG A 3 -8.30 1.97 5.57
N ILE A 4 -7.78 1.19 4.63
CA ILE A 4 -8.59 0.41 3.68
C ILE A 4 -8.50 -1.09 3.93
N LEU A 5 -7.34 -1.57 4.38
CA LEU A 5 -7.10 -2.95 4.77
C LEU A 5 -6.31 -2.99 6.10
N PRO A 6 -6.18 -4.15 6.75
CA PRO A 6 -5.24 -4.29 7.85
C PRO A 6 -3.84 -3.87 7.42
N HIS A 7 -3.16 -3.07 8.25
CA HIS A 7 -1.77 -2.61 8.01
C HIS A 7 -1.55 -1.74 6.75
N ILE A 8 -2.61 -1.39 6.01
CA ILE A 8 -2.53 -0.62 4.77
C ILE A 8 -3.46 0.60 4.84
N GLU A 9 -2.88 1.78 4.61
CA GLU A 9 -3.57 3.06 4.61
C GLU A 9 -3.34 3.77 3.28
N ILE A 10 -4.32 4.53 2.82
CA ILE A 10 -4.24 5.36 1.62
C ILE A 10 -4.42 6.83 1.98
N GLY A 11 -3.76 7.72 1.25
CA GLY A 11 -3.91 9.15 1.44
C GLY A 11 -3.44 9.94 0.23
N LEU A 12 -3.34 11.25 0.45
CA LEU A 12 -2.70 12.17 -0.48
C LEU A 12 -1.48 12.77 0.23
N ASP A 13 -0.40 12.99 -0.52
CA ASP A 13 0.75 13.75 -0.04
C ASP A 13 0.55 15.27 -0.19
N GLU A 14 1.60 16.06 0.08
CA GLU A 14 1.56 17.53 0.01
C GLU A 14 1.35 18.05 -1.42
N ASP A 15 1.71 17.27 -2.44
CA ASP A 15 1.53 17.58 -3.86
C ASP A 15 0.23 17.01 -4.44
N ASN A 16 -0.68 16.58 -3.55
CA ASN A 16 -1.97 15.97 -3.88
C ASN A 16 -1.84 14.66 -4.69
N ARG A 17 -0.70 13.96 -4.56
CA ARG A 17 -0.45 12.65 -5.17
C ARG A 17 -1.01 11.54 -4.30
N CYS A 18 -1.54 10.50 -4.91
CA CYS A 18 -1.95 9.30 -4.17
C CYS A 18 -0.75 8.62 -3.52
N ILE A 19 -0.87 8.30 -2.23
CA ILE A 19 0.11 7.52 -1.48
C ILE A 19 -0.56 6.32 -0.80
N VAL A 20 0.15 5.19 -0.77
CA VAL A 20 -0.23 4.00 0.00
C VAL A 20 0.86 3.72 1.04
N VAL A 21 0.48 3.60 2.30
CA VAL A 21 1.37 3.34 3.42
C VAL A 21 1.11 1.93 3.94
N ILE A 22 2.16 1.13 4.01
CA ILE A 22 2.13 -0.29 4.38
C ILE A 22 3.06 -0.52 5.55
N LYS A 23 2.57 -1.17 6.61
CA LYS A 23 3.31 -1.34 7.88
C LYS A 23 4.04 -2.67 8.00
N ASP A 24 4.51 -3.21 6.88
CA ASP A 24 5.26 -4.46 6.81
C ASP A 24 5.90 -4.62 5.41
N TYR A 25 7.13 -5.14 5.35
CA TYR A 25 7.88 -5.31 4.11
C TYR A 25 7.27 -6.40 3.21
N GLU A 26 6.81 -7.49 3.80
CA GLU A 26 6.30 -8.66 3.06
C GLU A 26 4.89 -8.39 2.53
N LEU A 27 4.08 -7.66 3.30
CA LEU A 27 2.86 -7.07 2.77
C LEU A 27 3.15 -6.07 1.65
N PHE A 28 4.20 -5.26 1.75
CA PHE A 28 4.53 -4.32 0.69
C PHE A 28 4.82 -5.05 -0.62
N ASP A 29 5.63 -6.11 -0.61
CA ASP A 29 5.94 -6.87 -1.83
C ASP A 29 4.65 -7.43 -2.47
N VAL A 30 3.75 -8.02 -1.69
CA VAL A 30 2.45 -8.53 -2.19
C VAL A 30 1.57 -7.43 -2.77
N ILE A 31 1.48 -6.28 -2.09
CA ILE A 31 0.64 -5.16 -2.55
C ILE A 31 1.25 -4.46 -3.76
N SER A 32 2.58 -4.34 -3.81
CA SER A 32 3.30 -3.79 -4.96
C SER A 32 3.06 -4.63 -6.20
N ASP A 33 3.22 -5.95 -6.10
CA ASP A 33 2.96 -6.88 -7.20
C ASP A 33 1.49 -6.82 -7.64
N TYR A 34 0.54 -6.86 -6.69
CA TYR A 34 -0.88 -6.78 -7.01
C TYR A 34 -1.26 -5.47 -7.71
N LEU A 35 -0.80 -4.32 -7.19
CA LEU A 35 -1.13 -3.03 -7.78
C LEU A 35 -0.46 -2.83 -9.14
N GLY A 36 0.80 -3.22 -9.29
CA GLY A 36 1.54 -3.11 -10.54
C GLY A 36 1.05 -4.07 -11.61
N ASP A 37 0.98 -5.36 -11.29
CA ASP A 37 0.76 -6.42 -12.30
C ASP A 37 -0.72 -6.70 -12.56
N GLU A 38 -1.56 -6.75 -11.52
CA GLU A 38 -2.99 -7.10 -11.69
C GLU A 38 -3.87 -5.87 -11.95
N CYS A 39 -3.48 -4.71 -11.39
CA CYS A 39 -4.25 -3.47 -11.50
C CYS A 39 -3.72 -2.47 -12.52
N ASP A 40 -2.53 -2.68 -13.10
CA ASP A 40 -1.86 -1.73 -14.00
C ASP A 40 -1.68 -0.34 -13.36
N LEU A 41 -1.38 -0.33 -12.07
CA LEU A 41 -1.14 0.86 -11.25
C LEU A 41 0.27 0.82 -10.65
N PRO A 42 1.34 0.96 -11.46
CA PRO A 42 2.69 1.03 -10.93
C PRO A 42 2.91 2.32 -10.13
N HIS A 43 3.57 2.21 -8.97
CA HIS A 43 4.08 3.37 -8.25
C HIS A 43 5.34 3.92 -8.92
N GLU A 44 5.60 5.22 -8.73
CA GLU A 44 6.76 5.91 -9.32
C GLU A 44 8.01 5.73 -8.46
N TYR A 45 7.85 5.81 -7.14
CA TYR A 45 8.91 5.57 -6.17
C TYR A 45 8.32 5.17 -4.80
N GLN A 46 9.18 4.70 -3.91
CA GLN A 46 8.83 4.37 -2.53
C GLN A 46 9.82 4.99 -1.54
N SER A 47 9.36 5.23 -0.33
CA SER A 47 10.21 5.55 0.83
C SER A 47 9.99 4.51 1.92
N SER A 48 10.98 4.31 2.78
CA SER A 48 10.83 3.46 3.95
C SER A 48 11.37 4.12 5.22
N GLU A 49 10.72 3.79 6.33
CA GLU A 49 11.07 4.27 7.66
C GLU A 49 11.09 3.08 8.64
N GLN A 50 12.24 2.87 9.27
CA GLN A 50 12.42 1.84 10.30
C GLN A 50 11.80 2.29 11.62
N ARG A 51 10.99 1.43 12.27
CA ARG A 51 10.36 1.71 13.56
C ARG A 51 10.49 0.53 14.52
N PRO A 52 10.38 0.74 15.84
CA PRO A 52 10.23 -0.36 16.79
C PRO A 52 8.99 -1.19 16.43
N GLY A 53 9.19 -2.44 16.03
CA GLY A 53 8.11 -3.34 15.59
C GLY A 53 7.92 -3.45 14.08
N GLY A 54 8.84 -2.93 13.26
CA GLY A 54 8.89 -3.23 11.81
C GLY A 54 9.30 -2.04 10.93
N GLU A 55 9.15 -2.22 9.63
CA GLU A 55 9.37 -1.19 8.62
C GLU A 55 8.03 -0.66 8.13
N ILE A 56 7.96 0.65 7.88
CA ILE A 56 6.81 1.27 7.20
C ILE A 56 7.27 1.76 5.85
N ILE A 57 6.55 1.36 4.81
CA ILE A 57 6.86 1.66 3.42
C ILE A 57 5.74 2.53 2.87
N THR A 58 6.10 3.62 2.20
CA THR A 58 5.16 4.51 1.53
C THR A 58 5.40 4.43 0.04
N MET A 59 4.38 4.05 -0.72
CA MET A 59 4.35 4.04 -2.17
C MET A 59 3.80 5.38 -2.66
N TYR A 60 4.46 5.99 -3.64
CA TYR A 60 4.05 7.25 -4.24
C TYR A 60 3.66 7.01 -5.69
N PHE A 61 2.41 7.33 -6.04
CA PHE A 61 1.88 7.12 -7.38
C PHE A 61 2.05 8.38 -8.24
N PRO A 62 2.12 8.23 -9.57
CA PRO A 62 2.10 9.36 -10.49
C PRO A 62 0.85 10.24 -10.28
N GLN A 63 0.96 11.55 -10.55
CA GLN A 63 -0.18 12.49 -10.45
C GLN A 63 -1.40 12.10 -11.30
N SER A 64 -1.20 11.32 -12.35
CA SER A 64 -2.28 10.80 -13.20
C SER A 64 -3.09 9.69 -12.55
N VAL A 65 -2.58 9.06 -11.49
CA VAL A 65 -3.28 7.97 -10.78
C VAL A 65 -4.17 8.58 -9.70
N GLU A 66 -5.48 8.40 -9.86
CA GLU A 66 -6.45 8.82 -8.86
C GLU A 66 -6.46 7.88 -7.66
N ALA A 67 -6.54 8.46 -6.46
CA ALA A 67 -6.66 7.68 -5.23
C ALA A 67 -7.85 6.71 -5.28
N ALA A 68 -8.97 7.11 -5.89
CA ALA A 68 -10.15 6.26 -6.04
C ALA A 68 -9.88 4.96 -6.81
N ALA A 69 -9.01 4.99 -7.83
CA ALA A 69 -8.65 3.79 -8.59
C ALA A 69 -7.82 2.82 -7.73
N VAL A 70 -6.86 3.35 -6.97
CA VAL A 70 -6.05 2.57 -6.02
C VAL A 70 -6.95 2.00 -4.90
N GLU A 71 -7.88 2.80 -4.37
CA GLU A 71 -8.86 2.34 -3.38
C GLU A 71 -9.72 1.18 -3.90
N GLU A 72 -10.23 1.31 -5.13
CA GLU A 72 -11.04 0.27 -5.76
C GLU A 72 -10.26 -1.03 -5.88
N CYS A 73 -9.01 -0.96 -6.36
CA CYS A 73 -8.13 -2.12 -6.46
C CYS A 73 -7.88 -2.77 -5.09
N LEU A 74 -7.49 -2.00 -4.08
CA LEU A 74 -7.24 -2.52 -2.74
C LEU A 74 -8.51 -3.12 -2.10
N SER A 75 -9.69 -2.58 -2.39
CA SER A 75 -10.96 -3.07 -1.83
C SER A 75 -11.33 -4.49 -2.28
N ARG A 76 -10.71 -5.00 -3.35
CA ARG A 76 -10.92 -6.36 -3.86
C ARG A 76 -10.12 -7.41 -3.07
N LEU A 77 -9.12 -7.00 -2.31
CA LEU A 77 -8.30 -7.90 -1.49
C LEU A 77 -9.04 -8.31 -0.22
N SER A 78 -8.84 -9.56 0.20
CA SER A 78 -9.42 -10.09 1.43
C SER A 78 -8.69 -9.55 2.66
N PRO A 79 -9.37 -8.86 3.59
CA PRO A 79 -8.75 -8.42 4.85
C PRO A 79 -8.17 -9.58 5.67
N VAL A 80 -8.79 -10.76 5.61
CA VAL A 80 -8.33 -11.96 6.33
C VAL A 80 -7.00 -12.45 5.76
N GLU A 81 -6.84 -12.39 4.44
CA GLU A 81 -5.63 -12.85 3.78
C GLU A 81 -4.47 -11.88 4.02
N ILE A 82 -4.75 -10.57 4.02
CA ILE A 82 -3.77 -9.54 4.40
C ILE A 82 -3.27 -9.75 5.83
N GLU A 83 -4.18 -9.95 6.78
CA GLU A 83 -3.82 -10.24 8.16
C GLU A 83 -3.01 -11.55 8.28
N ARG A 84 -3.35 -12.57 7.48
CA ARG A 84 -2.61 -13.83 7.45
C ARG A 84 -1.18 -13.64 6.96
N ILE A 85 -0.97 -12.86 5.91
CA ILE A 85 0.37 -12.60 5.34
C ILE A 85 1.21 -11.84 6.36
N TYR A 86 0.66 -10.79 6.99
CA TYR A 86 1.35 -10.04 8.04
C TYR A 86 1.91 -10.93 9.16
N ARG A 87 1.12 -11.92 9.60
CA ARG A 87 1.47 -12.87 10.67
C ARG A 87 2.46 -13.96 10.26
N LEU A 88 2.81 -14.09 8.98
CA LEU A 88 3.85 -15.05 8.58
C LEU A 88 5.23 -14.59 9.07
N ASN A 89 5.43 -13.27 9.24
CA ASN A 89 6.71 -12.66 9.55
C ASN A 89 6.71 -11.87 10.88
N ASN A 90 5.57 -11.79 11.58
CA ASN A 90 5.39 -11.09 12.86
C ASN A 90 4.59 -11.94 13.85
#